data_AF-A0A955QQB7-F1
#
_entry.id   AF-A0A955QQB7-F1
#
_cell.length_a   1.000
_cell.length_b   1.000
_cell.length_c   1.000
_cell.angle_alpha   90.00
_cell.angle_beta   90.00
_cell.angle_gamma   90.00
#
_symmetry.space_group_name_H-M   'P 1'
#
loop_
_entity.id
_entity.type
_entity.pdbx_description
1 polymer ?
#
loop_
_entity_poly.entity_id
_entity_poly.type
_entity_poly.pdbx_seq_one_letter_code
_entity_poly.pdbx_strand_id
1 'polypeptide(L)'
;MGERFHIKLEAKNPEKGNFRSYAIDAGKDLFGHWEIEVSYGRISRRGRSVTYSAPDDGAAATIIRHCLKKRASAPKRIGVPYK
;
A
#
# COMPACT_ATOMS: atom_id res chain seq x y z
N MET A 1 19.08 -3.01 13.66
CA MET A 1 18.29 -2.12 12.78
C MET A 1 17.25 -3.02 12.13
N GLY A 2 15.99 -2.91 12.52
CA GLY A 2 14.94 -3.83 12.09
C GLY A 2 14.73 -3.80 10.58
N GLU A 3 14.30 -4.92 10.02
CA GLU A 3 13.92 -5.01 8.62
C GLU A 3 12.77 -4.03 8.34
N ARG A 4 12.96 -3.16 7.33
CA ARG A 4 11.95 -2.21 6.86
C ARG A 4 11.97 -2.21 5.35
N PHE A 5 10.80 -2.17 4.74
CA PHE A 5 10.67 -1.97 3.30
C PHE A 5 9.53 -1.00 2.99
N HIS A 6 9.56 -0.49 1.76
CA HIS A 6 8.63 0.51 1.30
C HIS A 6 8.23 0.25 -0.15
N ILE A 7 6.94 0.32 -0.44
CA ILE A 7 6.38 0.16 -1.78
C ILE A 7 5.58 1.42 -2.12
N LYS A 8 5.88 2.07 -3.25
CA LYS A 8 5.04 3.12 -3.84
C LYS A 8 4.44 2.64 -5.14
N LEU A 9 3.17 2.94 -5.33
CA LEU A 9 2.45 2.66 -6.55
C LEU A 9 1.61 3.89 -6.98
N GLU A 10 1.57 4.14 -8.27
CA GLU A 10 0.76 5.20 -8.86
C GLU A 10 -0.12 4.69 -9.98
N ALA A 11 -1.35 5.21 -10.06
CA ALA A 11 -2.25 4.97 -11.17
C ALA A 11 -2.69 6.31 -11.75
N LYS A 12 -2.32 6.58 -13.01
CA LYS A 12 -2.58 7.84 -13.72
C LYS A 12 -3.39 7.55 -14.99
N ASN A 13 -4.61 8.07 -15.05
CA ASN A 13 -5.47 8.10 -16.21
C ASN A 13 -5.92 9.55 -16.44
N PRO A 14 -5.19 10.31 -17.29
CA PRO A 14 -5.50 11.70 -17.59
C PRO A 14 -6.87 11.88 -18.24
N GLU A 15 -7.26 10.99 -19.16
CA GLU A 15 -8.54 11.04 -19.89
C GLU A 15 -9.74 11.02 -18.95
N LYS A 16 -9.62 10.35 -17.80
CA LYS A 16 -10.67 10.25 -16.77
C LYS A 16 -10.39 11.11 -15.53
N GLY A 17 -9.36 11.97 -15.55
CA GLY A 17 -8.98 12.79 -14.39
C GLY A 17 -8.59 12.00 -13.14
N ASN A 18 -8.14 10.76 -13.32
CA ASN A 18 -7.87 9.80 -12.26
C ASN A 18 -6.38 9.74 -11.96
N PHE A 19 -5.97 10.34 -10.84
CA PHE A 19 -4.59 10.33 -10.37
C PHE A 19 -4.57 9.79 -8.95
N ARG A 20 -4.08 8.57 -8.75
CA ARG A 20 -4.12 7.87 -7.46
C ARG A 20 -2.74 7.47 -7.01
N SER A 21 -2.45 7.74 -5.74
CA SER A 21 -1.26 7.25 -5.04
C SER A 21 -1.65 6.12 -4.09
N TYR A 22 -0.72 5.18 -3.91
CA TYR A 22 -0.81 4.10 -2.95
C TYR A 22 0.59 3.78 -2.44
N ALA A 23 0.76 3.62 -1.14
CA ALA A 23 2.03 3.27 -0.54
C ALA A 23 1.84 2.26 0.59
N ILE A 24 2.84 1.42 0.79
CA ILE A 24 2.96 0.52 1.93
C ILE A 24 4.32 0.77 2.57
N ASP A 25 4.32 1.22 3.81
CA ASP A 25 5.48 1.27 4.70
C ASP A 25 5.35 0.12 5.68
N ALA A 26 6.36 -0.75 5.79
CA ALA A 26 6.33 -1.81 6.78
C ALA A 26 7.68 -1.99 7.44
N GLY A 27 7.69 -2.17 8.75
CA GLY A 27 8.90 -2.46 9.50
C GLY A 27 8.63 -3.19 10.81
N LYS A 28 9.68 -3.84 11.33
CA LYS A 28 9.64 -4.47 12.66
C LYS A 28 9.81 -3.43 13.77
N ASP A 29 8.99 -3.54 14.80
CA ASP A 29 9.12 -2.79 16.05
C ASP A 29 10.19 -3.39 16.97
N LEU A 30 10.32 -2.84 18.19
CA LEU A 30 11.30 -3.30 19.18
C LEU A 30 11.03 -4.70 19.72
N PHE A 31 9.82 -5.22 19.55
CA PHE A 31 9.39 -6.54 19.98
C PHE A 31 9.42 -7.57 18.84
N GLY A 32 9.85 -7.14 17.64
CA GLY A 32 9.86 -7.98 16.44
C GLY A 32 8.51 -8.12 15.73
N HIS A 33 7.48 -7.42 16.21
CA HIS A 33 6.19 -7.37 15.54
C HIS A 33 6.28 -6.43 14.34
N TRP A 34 5.54 -6.72 13.29
CA TRP A 34 5.43 -5.88 12.12
C TRP A 34 4.38 -4.80 12.31
N GLU A 35 4.76 -3.56 12.03
CA GLU A 35 3.85 -2.46 11.78
C GLU A 35 3.82 -2.18 10.27
N ILE A 36 2.62 -2.14 9.69
CA ILE A 36 2.40 -1.96 8.25
C ILE A 36 1.43 -0.79 8.06
N GLU A 37 1.95 0.37 7.67
CA GLU A 37 1.13 1.52 7.27
C GLU A 37 0.81 1.46 5.78
N VAL A 38 -0.47 1.55 5.46
CA VAL A 38 -0.97 1.60 4.09
C VAL A 38 -1.59 2.98 3.84
N SER A 39 -0.95 3.76 2.96
CA SER A 39 -1.36 5.11 2.61
C SER A 39 -1.95 5.16 1.21
N TYR A 40 -3.07 5.86 1.00
CA TYR A 40 -3.76 5.92 -0.29
C TYR A 40 -4.55 7.21 -0.51
N GLY A 41 -4.55 7.72 -1.75
CA GLY A 41 -5.19 9.01 -2.03
C GLY A 41 -5.19 9.42 -3.49
N ARG A 42 -5.52 10.70 -3.72
CA ARG A 42 -5.28 11.37 -5.01
C ARG A 42 -3.88 11.98 -4.97
N ILE A 43 -3.16 12.00 -6.10
CA ILE A 43 -1.74 12.43 -6.20
C ILE A 43 -1.52 13.92 -5.81
N SER A 44 -2.57 14.72 -5.61
CA SER A 44 -2.46 16.14 -5.22
C SER A 44 -3.01 16.45 -3.83
N ARG A 45 -3.49 15.45 -3.07
CA ARG A 45 -4.14 15.66 -1.77
C ARG A 45 -3.57 14.72 -0.72
N ARG A 46 -3.59 15.16 0.54
CA ARG A 46 -3.31 14.29 1.68
C ARG A 46 -4.23 13.08 1.62
N GLY A 47 -3.63 11.89 1.54
CA GLY A 47 -4.35 10.62 1.48
C GLY A 47 -4.95 10.24 2.83
N ARG A 48 -5.52 9.03 2.88
CA ARG A 48 -5.83 8.33 4.12
C ARG A 48 -4.76 7.28 4.39
N SER A 49 -4.50 7.00 5.65
CA SER A 49 -3.66 5.89 6.07
C SER A 49 -4.46 4.91 6.93
N VAL A 50 -4.07 3.64 6.87
CA VAL A 50 -4.54 2.58 7.76
C VAL A 50 -3.33 1.78 8.19
N THR A 51 -3.19 1.56 9.49
CA THR A 51 -2.09 0.77 10.06
C THR A 51 -2.58 -0.62 10.44
N TYR A 52 -1.77 -1.62 10.14
CA TYR A 52 -1.96 -3.01 10.55
C TYR A 52 -0.79 -3.45 11.40
N SER A 53 -1.05 -4.34 12.35
CA SER A 53 -0.02 -5.01 13.14
C SER A 53 -0.03 -6.50 12.82
N ALA A 54 1.14 -7.10 12.72
CA ALA A 54 1.31 -8.54 12.50
C ALA A 54 2.39 -9.11 13.43
N PRO A 55 2.19 -10.31 14.00
CA PRO A 55 3.13 -10.89 14.96
C PRO A 55 4.42 -11.40 14.33
N ASP A 56 4.40 -11.76 13.05
CA ASP A 56 5.52 -12.40 12.37
C ASP A 56 5.56 -12.05 10.87
N ASP A 57 6.65 -12.47 10.23
CA ASP A 57 6.91 -12.25 8.80
C ASP A 57 5.83 -12.86 7.88
N GLY A 58 5.27 -14.01 8.23
CA GLY A 58 4.25 -14.71 7.44
C GLY A 58 2.91 -13.98 7.48
N ALA A 59 2.49 -13.53 8.66
CA ALA A 59 1.30 -12.72 8.86
C ALA A 59 1.44 -11.36 8.15
N ALA A 60 2.60 -10.71 8.27
CA ALA A 60 2.88 -9.46 7.57
C ALA A 60 2.79 -9.65 6.04
N ALA A 61 3.48 -10.66 5.50
CA ALA A 61 3.45 -10.99 4.07
C ALA A 61 2.02 -11.24 3.56
N THR A 62 1.18 -11.89 4.37
CA THR A 62 -0.23 -12.13 4.03
C THR A 62 -1.02 -10.84 3.90
N ILE A 63 -0.86 -9.90 4.84
CA ILE A 63 -1.51 -8.59 4.81
C ILE A 63 -1.05 -7.80 3.58
N ILE A 64 0.26 -7.73 3.34
CA ILE A 64 0.84 -6.99 2.21
C ILE A 64 0.35 -7.55 0.88
N ARG A 65 0.40 -8.89 0.70
CA ARG A 65 -0.10 -9.56 -0.52
C ARG A 65 -1.57 -9.27 -0.75
N HIS A 66 -2.39 -9.32 0.30
CA HIS A 66 -3.82 -9.00 0.19
C HIS A 66 -4.06 -7.55 -0.24
N CYS A 67 -3.32 -6.60 0.32
CA CYS A 67 -3.34 -5.19 -0.07
C CYS A 67 -2.96 -4.99 -1.55
N LEU A 68 -1.85 -5.59 -1.98
CA LEU A 68 -1.37 -5.50 -3.36
C LEU A 68 -2.33 -6.16 -4.36
N LYS A 69 -2.91 -7.33 -4.01
CA LYS A 69 -3.91 -8.01 -4.86
C LYS A 69 -5.15 -7.14 -5.10
N LYS A 70 -5.61 -6.40 -4.09
CA LYS A 70 -6.69 -5.41 -4.24
C LYS A 70 -6.33 -4.23 -5.15
N ARG A 71 -5.04 -3.94 -5.37
CA ARG A 71 -4.57 -2.90 -6.29
C ARG A 71 -4.31 -3.43 -7.68
N ALA A 72 -3.89 -4.69 -7.82
CA ALA A 72 -3.82 -5.37 -9.11
C ALA A 72 -5.18 -5.41 -9.83
N SER A 73 -6.30 -5.44 -9.10
CA SER A 73 -7.64 -5.39 -9.69
C SER A 73 -8.14 -3.97 -10.04
N ALA A 74 -7.32 -2.93 -9.85
CA ALA A 74 -7.69 -1.54 -10.11
C ALA A 74 -8.08 -1.23 -11.57
N PRO A 75 -7.48 -1.82 -12.63
CA PRO A 75 -7.90 -1.56 -14.00
C PRO A 75 -9.41 -1.72 -14.22
N LYS A 76 -10.02 -2.72 -13.59
CA LYS A 76 -11.48 -2.96 -13.66
C LYS A 76 -12.32 -1.84 -13.03
N ARG A 77 -11.76 -1.07 -12.10
CA ARG A 77 -12.48 -0.02 -11.33
C ARG A 77 -12.15 1.40 -11.79
N ILE A 78 -10.88 1.67 -12.15
CA ILE A 78 -10.40 3.03 -12.49
C ILE A 78 -9.79 3.14 -13.89
N GLY A 79 -9.78 2.03 -14.65
CA GLY A 79 -9.37 1.99 -16.06
C GLY A 79 -7.88 1.88 -16.31
N VAL A 80 -7.03 1.97 -15.27
CA VAL A 80 -5.57 1.84 -15.40
C VAL A 80 -4.98 1.03 -14.22
N PRO A 81 -3.88 0.29 -14.45
CA PRO A 81 -3.17 -0.39 -13.39
C PRO A 81 -2.35 0.60 -12.57
N TYR A 82 -2.06 0.20 -11.34
CA TYR A 82 -1.00 0.79 -10.53
C TYR A 82 0.36 0.33 -11.06
N LYS A 83 1.34 1.23 -11.11
CA LYS A 83 2.74 0.98 -11.48
C LYS A 83 3.67 1.44 -10.38
#